data_AF-A0A4Q0VME0-F1
#
_entry.id   AF-A0A4Q0VME0-F1
#
_cell.length_a   1.000
_cell.length_b   1.000
_cell.length_c   1.000
_cell.angle_alpha   90.00
_cell.angle_beta   90.00
_cell.angle_gamma   90.00
#
_symmetry.space_group_name_H-M   'P 1'
#
loop_
_entity.id
_entity.type
_entity.pdbx_description
1 polymer ?
#
loop_
_entity_poly.entity_id
_entity_poly.type
_entity_poly.pdbx_seq_one_letter_code
_entity_poly.pdbx_strand_id
1 'polypeptide(L)'
;MNNDYQTLINGIFVCGLPALPFVLEKEDIQVIVDLRAEADKSETKDILIPLVDGQPNQEHLLREAIGHVVRAYEQGKKVVLH
;
A
#
# COMPACT_ATOMS: atom_id res chain seq x y z
N MET A 1 -13.81 -6.06 13.59
CA MET A 1 -13.13 -5.19 12.62
C MET A 1 -11.74 -4.94 13.18
N ASN A 2 -10.70 -5.39 12.47
CA ASN A 2 -9.33 -5.19 12.91
C ASN A 2 -8.84 -3.88 12.29
N ASN A 3 -8.67 -2.84 13.11
CA ASN A 3 -8.28 -1.50 12.66
C ASN A 3 -6.78 -1.27 12.84
N ASP A 4 -6.04 -2.35 13.07
CA ASP A 4 -4.61 -2.30 13.32
C ASP A 4 -3.85 -2.15 12.00
N TYR A 5 -2.98 -1.15 11.98
CA TYR A 5 -1.96 -0.97 10.97
C TYR A 5 -0.60 -1.04 11.63
N GLN A 6 0.42 -1.33 10.84
CA GLN A 6 1.79 -1.43 11.31
C GLN A 6 2.63 -0.33 10.68
N THR A 7 3.43 0.34 11.50
CA THR A 7 4.49 1.21 11.03
C THR A 7 5.74 0.37 10.82
N LEU A 8 6.21 0.24 9.58
CA LEU A 8 7.47 -0.45 9.30
C LEU A 8 8.65 0.43 9.71
N ILE A 9 8.64 1.67 9.22
CA ILE A 9 9.50 2.77 9.62
C ILE A 9 8.68 4.05 9.59
N ASN A 10 9.11 5.10 10.28
CA ASN A 10 8.38 6.36 10.28
C ASN A 10 8.21 6.88 8.85
N GLY A 11 6.96 6.96 8.36
CA GLY A 11 6.62 7.35 6.98
C GLY A 11 6.23 6.19 6.05
N ILE A 12 6.36 4.93 6.47
CA ILE A 12 5.91 3.74 5.73
C ILE A 12 5.00 2.90 6.61
N PHE A 13 3.78 2.67 6.13
CA PHE A 13 2.73 1.97 6.85
C PHE A 13 2.23 0.76 6.06
N VAL A 14 1.79 -0.28 6.76
CA VAL A 14 1.18 -1.48 6.17
C VAL A 14 -0.12 -1.79 6.89
N CYS A 15 -1.18 -2.05 6.13
CA CYS A 15 -2.48 -2.38 6.71
C CYS A 15 -3.31 -3.22 5.75
N GLY A 16 -4.37 -3.87 6.24
CA GLY A 16 -5.40 -4.40 5.34
C GLY A 16 -6.44 -3.34 4.98
N LEU A 17 -7.27 -3.63 3.97
CA LEU A 17 -8.37 -2.76 3.52
C LEU A 17 -9.23 -2.17 4.67
N PRO A 18 -9.63 -2.91 5.72
CA PRO A 18 -10.47 -2.36 6.79
C PRO A 18 -9.78 -1.23 7.59
N ALA A 19 -8.46 -1.26 7.67
CA ALA A 19 -7.66 -0.30 8.43
C ALA A 19 -7.22 0.90 7.57
N LEU A 20 -7.31 0.82 6.24
CA LEU A 20 -6.90 1.89 5.33
C LEU A 20 -7.52 3.25 5.67
N PRO A 21 -8.85 3.40 5.88
CA PRO A 21 -9.43 4.70 6.23
C PRO A 21 -8.82 5.34 7.49
N PHE A 22 -8.48 4.51 8.49
CA PHE A 22 -7.88 4.99 9.74
C PHE A 22 -6.45 5.48 9.55
N VAL A 23 -5.66 4.81 8.69
CA VAL A 23 -4.30 5.23 8.37
C VAL A 23 -4.33 6.56 7.60
N LEU A 24 -5.24 6.69 6.63
CA LEU A 24 -5.38 7.93 5.85
C LEU A 24 -5.76 9.11 6.74
N GLU A 25 -6.65 8.91 7.71
CA GLU A 25 -7.06 9.96 8.66
C GLU A 25 -5.95 10.37 9.63
N LYS A 26 -5.19 9.39 10.16
CA LYS A 26 -4.21 9.64 11.22
C LYS A 26 -2.86 10.11 10.72
N GLU A 27 -2.40 9.56 9.60
CA GLU A 27 -0.99 9.64 9.23
C GLU A 27 -0.70 10.64 8.12
N ASP A 28 -1.69 11.31 7.51
CA ASP A 28 -1.48 12.22 6.36
C ASP A 28 -0.74 11.52 5.21
N ILE A 29 -1.31 10.39 4.78
CA ILE A 29 -0.77 9.58 3.71
C ILE A 29 -0.92 10.30 2.37
N GLN A 30 0.17 10.34 1.61
CA GLN A 30 0.22 10.98 0.29
C GLN A 30 0.26 9.98 -0.85
N VAL A 31 0.66 8.74 -0.57
CA VAL A 31 0.77 7.67 -1.56
C VAL A 31 0.16 6.40 -1.01
N ILE A 32 -0.73 5.79 -1.79
CA ILE A 32 -1.34 4.49 -1.50
C ILE A 32 -0.85 3.52 -2.58
N VAL A 33 -0.32 2.38 -2.14
CA VAL A 33 0.03 1.26 -3.00
C VAL A 33 -0.94 0.12 -2.67
N ASP A 34 -1.87 -0.17 -3.59
CA ASP A 34 -2.88 -1.23 -3.44
C ASP A 34 -2.39 -2.49 -4.14
N LEU A 35 -2.34 -3.60 -3.39
CA LEU A 35 -1.87 -4.89 -3.85
C LEU A 35 -2.99 -5.85 -4.26
N ARG A 36 -4.26 -5.47 -4.11
CA ARG A 36 -5.39 -6.36 -4.37
C ARG A 36 -5.56 -6.64 -5.85
N ALA A 37 -5.64 -7.91 -6.22
CA ALA A 37 -5.96 -8.30 -7.59
C ALA A 37 -7.40 -7.94 -7.99
N GLU A 38 -8.31 -7.88 -7.02
CA GLU A 38 -9.72 -7.59 -7.20
C GLU A 38 -10.06 -6.09 -7.19
N ALA A 39 -9.09 -5.20 -6.96
CA ALA A 39 -9.34 -3.77 -6.96
C ALA A 39 -9.57 -3.25 -8.37
N ASP A 40 -10.59 -2.40 -8.52
CA ASP A 40 -10.90 -1.77 -9.80
C ASP A 40 -10.02 -0.52 -9.99
N LYS A 41 -9.29 -0.46 -11.11
CA LYS A 41 -8.44 0.69 -11.46
C LYS A 41 -9.23 1.99 -11.61
N SER A 42 -10.52 1.90 -11.88
CA SER A 42 -11.40 3.08 -12.01
C SER A 42 -11.82 3.68 -10.67
N GLU A 43 -11.64 2.94 -9.57
CA GLU A 43 -12.11 3.34 -8.24
C GLU A 43 -11.04 4.06 -7.41
N THR A 44 -9.78 4.09 -7.85
CA THR A 44 -8.68 4.62 -7.03
C THR A 44 -7.76 5.58 -7.81
N LYS A 45 -7.19 6.57 -7.11
CA LYS A 45 -6.05 7.37 -7.61
C LYS A 45 -4.72 6.74 -7.22
N ASP A 46 -4.75 5.45 -6.88
CA ASP A 46 -3.69 4.77 -6.16
C ASP A 46 -2.79 4.01 -7.14
N ILE A 47 -1.61 3.65 -6.67
CA ILE A 47 -0.71 2.78 -7.43
C ILE A 47 -1.21 1.34 -7.24
N LEU A 48 -1.95 0.82 -8.22
CA LEU A 48 -2.45 -0.55 -8.19
C LEU A 48 -1.44 -1.54 -8.78
N ILE A 49 -0.96 -2.47 -7.95
CA ILE A 49 -0.06 -3.56 -8.35
C ILE A 49 -0.70 -4.89 -7.91
N PRO A 50 -1.52 -5.50 -8.78
CA PRO A 50 -2.38 -6.61 -8.40
C PRO A 50 -1.57 -7.88 -8.13
N LEU A 51 -1.51 -8.29 -6.86
CA LEU A 51 -0.93 -9.56 -6.40
C LEU A 51 -2.07 -10.55 -6.13
N VAL A 52 -2.04 -11.68 -6.83
CA VAL A 52 -3.04 -12.75 -6.66
C VAL A 52 -2.64 -13.62 -5.48
N ASP A 53 -3.54 -13.79 -4.51
CA ASP A 53 -3.27 -14.62 -3.33
C ASP A 53 -3.01 -16.08 -3.71
N GLY A 54 -2.05 -16.71 -3.02
CA GLY A 54 -1.63 -18.09 -3.28
C GLY A 54 -0.92 -18.34 -4.62
N GLN A 55 -0.74 -17.32 -5.48
CA GLN A 55 -0.06 -17.50 -6.76
C GLN A 55 1.47 -17.32 -6.63
N PRO A 56 2.28 -18.32 -7.02
CA PRO A 56 3.73 -18.21 -6.98
C PRO A 56 4.27 -17.30 -8.10
N ASN A 57 5.57 -17.00 -8.04
CA ASN A 57 6.32 -16.28 -9.08
C ASN A 57 5.89 -14.82 -9.35
N GLN A 58 5.36 -14.14 -8.32
CA GLN A 58 4.98 -12.72 -8.40
C GLN A 58 6.04 -11.77 -7.82
N GLU A 59 7.28 -12.22 -7.66
CA GLU A 59 8.38 -11.43 -7.10
C GLU A 59 8.60 -10.11 -7.83
N HIS A 60 8.42 -10.09 -9.16
CA HIS A 60 8.55 -8.87 -9.95
C HIS A 60 7.54 -7.79 -9.54
N LEU A 61 6.28 -8.19 -9.31
CA LEU A 61 5.21 -7.29 -8.86
C LEU A 61 5.49 -6.77 -7.45
N LEU A 62 5.93 -7.66 -6.55
CA LEU A 62 6.32 -7.25 -5.20
C LEU A 62 7.48 -6.25 -5.23
N ARG A 63 8.49 -6.47 -6.10
CA ARG A 63 9.61 -5.55 -6.27
C ARG A 63 9.18 -4.20 -6.84
N GLU A 64 8.23 -4.20 -7.77
CA GLU A 64 7.63 -2.97 -8.30
C GLU A 64 6.93 -2.19 -7.18
N ALA A 65 6.10 -2.84 -6.37
CA ALA A 65 5.41 -2.22 -5.25
C ALA A 65 6.37 -1.61 -4.23
N ILE A 66 7.41 -2.37 -3.85
CA ILE A 66 8.48 -1.87 -2.98
C ILE A 66 9.18 -0.66 -3.62
N GLY A 67 9.43 -0.68 -4.92
CA GLY A 67 10.04 0.45 -5.64
C GLY A 67 9.21 1.73 -5.55
N HIS A 68 7.89 1.64 -5.64
CA HIS A 68 6.99 2.77 -5.44
C HIS A 68 6.99 3.28 -4.00
N VAL A 69 6.97 2.38 -3.01
CA VAL A 69 7.06 2.70 -1.59
C VAL A 69 8.36 3.44 -1.27
N VAL A 70 9.50 2.89 -1.70
CA VAL A 70 10.83 3.49 -1.48
C VAL A 70 10.92 4.85 -2.14
N ARG A 71 10.48 4.99 -3.40
CA ARG A 71 10.51 6.28 -4.10
C ARG A 71 9.66 7.34 -3.40
N ALA A 72 8.48 6.98 -2.92
CA ALA A 72 7.63 7.90 -2.17
C ALA A 72 8.32 8.36 -0.88
N TYR A 73 8.89 7.40 -0.15
CA TYR A 73 9.63 7.66 1.08
C TYR A 73 10.84 8.58 0.87
N GLU A 74 11.65 8.33 -0.17
CA GLU A 74 12.80 9.16 -0.54
C GLU A 74 12.39 10.60 -0.94
N GLN A 75 11.16 10.79 -1.41
CA GLN A 75 10.58 12.11 -1.70
C GLN A 75 10.07 12.82 -0.43
N GLY A 76 10.23 12.23 0.76
CA GLY A 76 9.69 12.75 2.02
C GLY A 76 8.18 12.57 2.15
N LYS A 77 7.56 11.74 1.30
CA LYS A 77 6.13 11.46 1.35
C LYS A 77 5.86 10.30 2.30
N LYS A 78 4.70 10.35 2.96
CA LYS A 78 4.19 9.22 3.72
C LYS A 78 3.41 8.29 2.80
N VAL A 79 3.67 6.99 2.93
CA VAL A 79 3.11 5.96 2.06
C VAL A 79 2.51 4.82 2.86
N VAL A 80 1.36 4.31 2.40
CA VAL A 80 0.75 3.09 2.91
C VAL A 80 0.75 2.00 1.82
N LEU A 81 1.15 0.80 2.21
CA LEU A 81 1.04 -0.42 1.42
C LEU A 81 -0.13 -1.24 1.97
N HIS A 82 -1.12 -1.53 1.13
CA HIS A 82 -2.32 -2.28 1.52
C HIS A 82 -2.58 -3.44 0.57
#